data_AF-A0A1G7XRG3-F1
#
_entry.id   AF-A0A1G7XRG3-F1
#
_cell.length_a   1.000
_cell.length_b   1.000
_cell.length_c   1.000
_cell.angle_alpha   90.00
_cell.angle_beta   90.00
_cell.angle_gamma   90.00
#
_symmetry.space_group_name_H-M   'P 1'
#
loop_
_entity.id
_entity.type
_entity.pdbx_description
1 polymer ?
#
loop_
_entity_poly.entity_id
_entity_poly.type
_entity_poly.pdbx_seq_one_letter_code
_entity_poly.pdbx_strand_id
1 'polypeptide(L)'
;MTSTATATTSKTTAKAAAKKRAVRPIYMVWRKVIDEQTGEMRMGLCADSSIDQFLCREREYRAGDQVRCEIKKARNVKFHRLVHALGRMVSEQVEKFHGLDAHTTIKKLQLDASVCCTYEAFDIPDLGRVMRQIPESISFDYMTEERFREFWRGICQHLIEKYWPGLTEEAIEQMTGLMPGEREQ
;
A
#
# COMPACT_ATOMS: atom_id res chain seq x y z
N MET A 1 -15.63 -17.25 67.24
CA MET A 1 -16.52 -17.36 66.07
C MET A 1 -16.92 -15.94 65.71
N THR A 2 -16.60 -15.32 64.58
CA THR A 2 -16.18 -15.75 63.25
C THR A 2 -15.49 -14.53 62.62
N SER A 3 -14.22 -14.65 62.25
CA SER A 3 -13.47 -13.60 61.55
C SER A 3 -13.83 -13.66 60.06
N THR A 4 -14.58 -12.67 59.57
CA THR A 4 -14.92 -12.52 58.15
C THR A 4 -13.74 -11.90 57.42
N ALA A 5 -13.00 -12.75 56.70
CA ALA A 5 -11.96 -12.37 55.75
C ALA A 5 -12.59 -11.74 54.50
N THR A 6 -12.39 -10.44 54.32
CA THR A 6 -12.79 -9.72 53.12
C THR A 6 -11.80 -10.02 52.01
N ALA A 7 -12.23 -10.79 51.01
CA ALA A 7 -11.43 -11.17 49.85
C ALA A 7 -11.20 -9.95 48.93
N THR A 8 -9.97 -9.45 48.89
CA THR A 8 -9.50 -8.46 47.93
C THR A 8 -9.42 -9.12 46.55
N THR A 9 -10.44 -8.92 45.71
CA THR A 9 -10.40 -9.36 44.31
C THR A 9 -9.59 -8.36 43.49
N SER A 10 -8.32 -8.70 43.24
CA SER A 10 -7.45 -7.98 42.32
C SER A 10 -7.99 -8.09 40.89
N LYS A 11 -8.55 -6.98 40.37
CA LYS A 11 -8.87 -6.85 38.95
C LYS A 11 -7.57 -6.69 38.15
N THR A 12 -6.96 -7.80 37.77
CA THR A 12 -5.93 -7.83 36.73
C THR A 12 -6.60 -7.59 35.38
N THR A 13 -6.69 -6.33 34.96
CA THR A 13 -7.07 -5.99 33.58
C THR A 13 -5.90 -6.36 32.66
N ALA A 14 -6.00 -7.52 32.01
CA ALA A 14 -5.13 -7.91 30.92
C ALA A 14 -5.31 -6.93 29.76
N LYS A 15 -4.37 -5.99 29.63
CA LYS A 15 -4.31 -5.05 28.51
C LYS A 15 -3.88 -5.85 27.28
N ALA A 16 -4.83 -6.14 26.39
CA ALA A 16 -4.58 -6.82 25.13
C ALA A 16 -3.45 -6.08 24.38
N ALA A 17 -2.39 -6.81 24.03
CA ALA A 17 -1.27 -6.30 23.26
C ALA A 17 -1.79 -5.82 21.91
N ALA A 18 -1.84 -4.50 21.71
CA ALA A 18 -2.19 -3.90 20.44
C ALA A 18 -1.20 -4.41 19.38
N LYS A 19 -1.71 -5.16 18.38
CA LYS A 19 -0.94 -5.60 17.22
C LYS A 19 -0.18 -4.39 16.68
N LYS A 20 1.17 -4.44 16.69
CA LYS A 20 2.04 -3.44 16.07
C LYS A 20 1.60 -3.30 14.61
N ARG A 21 0.85 -2.23 14.32
CA ARG A 21 0.41 -1.90 12.97
C ARG A 21 1.68 -1.76 12.14
N ALA A 22 1.82 -2.55 11.08
CA ALA A 22 2.99 -2.48 10.20
C ALA A 22 3.22 -1.01 9.84
N VAL A 23 4.33 -0.45 10.33
CA VAL A 23 4.60 0.97 10.26
C VAL A 23 4.87 1.29 8.80
N ARG A 24 3.90 1.93 8.13
CA ARG A 24 4.03 2.28 6.71
C ARG A 24 5.33 3.08 6.51
N PRO A 25 6.19 2.76 5.54
CA PRO A 25 7.35 3.61 5.25
C PRO A 25 6.90 5.05 4.93
N ILE A 26 7.76 6.03 5.26
CA ILE A 26 7.55 7.44 4.88
C ILE A 26 8.56 7.73 3.77
N TYR A 27 8.06 8.16 2.62
CA TYR A 27 8.92 8.47 1.48
C TYR A 27 9.39 9.92 1.56
N MET A 28 10.70 10.09 1.43
CA MET A 28 11.35 11.38 1.50
C MET A 28 12.17 11.64 0.24
N VAL A 29 12.20 12.89 -0.20
CA VAL A 29 12.95 13.37 -1.34
C VAL A 29 13.92 14.44 -0.89
N TRP A 30 15.13 14.39 -1.46
CA TRP A 30 16.13 15.43 -1.27
C TRP A 30 15.69 16.71 -1.97
N ARG A 31 15.46 17.77 -1.19
CA ARG A 31 15.16 19.11 -1.71
C ARG A 31 16.14 20.12 -1.14
N LYS A 32 16.34 21.21 -1.88
CA LYS A 32 17.04 22.38 -1.36
C LYS A 32 16.11 23.08 -0.37
N VAL A 33 16.57 23.21 0.87
CA VAL A 33 15.85 23.85 1.97
C VAL A 33 16.71 24.98 2.53
N ILE A 34 16.08 26.04 3.00
CA ILE A 34 16.76 27.13 3.70
C ILE A 34 16.73 26.79 5.18
N ASP A 35 17.90 26.75 5.81
CA ASP A 35 18.00 26.65 7.26
C ASP A 35 17.57 27.99 7.89
N GLU A 36 16.51 27.97 8.69
CA GLU A 36 15.94 29.18 9.30
C GLU A 36 16.90 29.87 10.26
N GLN A 37 17.81 29.12 10.91
CA GLN A 37 18.75 29.70 11.87
C GLN A 37 19.95 30.34 11.20
N THR A 38 20.46 29.74 10.12
CA THR A 38 21.70 30.20 9.47
C THR A 38 21.46 30.98 8.18
N GLY A 39 20.25 30.90 7.61
CA GLY A 39 19.91 31.51 6.31
C GLY A 39 20.60 30.83 5.12
N GLU A 40 21.29 29.71 5.34
CA GLU A 40 22.03 29.00 4.30
C GLU A 40 21.15 27.99 3.57
N MET A 41 21.38 27.85 2.27
CA MET A 41 20.79 26.80 1.46
C MET A 41 21.47 25.45 1.73
N ARG A 42 20.70 24.47 2.19
CA ARG A 42 21.16 23.11 2.50
C ARG A 42 20.29 22.07 1.80
N MET A 43 20.79 20.84 1.72
CA MET A 43 20.00 19.70 1.26
C MET A 43 19.28 19.07 2.44
N GLY A 44 17.97 18.91 2.32
CA GLY A 44 17.12 18.31 3.36
C GLY A 44 16.22 17.23 2.78
N LEU A 45 15.90 16.23 3.60
CA LEU A 45 14.89 15.23 3.27
C LEU A 45 13.51 15.80 3.60
N CYS A 46 12.66 15.93 2.58
CA CYS A 46 11.28 16.40 2.71
C CYS A 46 10.32 15.26 2.33
N ALA A 47 9.16 15.19 2.99
CA ALA A 47 8.10 14.25 2.62
C ALA A 47 7.65 14.45 1.16
N ASP A 48 7.53 13.36 0.39
CA ASP A 48 7.22 13.42 -1.05
C ASP A 48 5.74 13.78 -1.31
N SER A 49 4.82 13.08 -0.64
CA SER A 49 3.38 13.22 -0.84
C SER A 49 2.66 13.84 0.37
N SER A 50 1.42 14.30 0.17
CA SER A 50 0.52 14.75 1.24
C SER A 50 0.26 13.66 2.29
N ILE A 51 0.27 12.40 1.87
CA ILE A 51 0.15 11.24 2.78
C ILE A 51 1.40 11.12 3.65
N ASP A 52 2.60 11.30 3.09
CA ASP A 52 3.85 11.25 3.85
C ASP A 52 3.94 12.41 4.85
N GLN A 53 3.49 13.61 4.47
CA GLN A 53 3.37 14.75 5.38
C GLN A 53 2.41 14.45 6.54
N PHE A 54 1.27 13.82 6.24
CA PHE A 54 0.33 13.37 7.25
C PHE A 54 0.96 12.33 8.18
N LEU A 55 1.69 11.34 7.65
CA LEU A 55 2.38 10.32 8.43
C LEU A 55 3.47 10.92 9.33
N CYS A 56 4.20 11.95 8.87
CA CYS A 56 5.16 12.67 9.70
C CYS A 56 4.48 13.36 10.90
N ARG A 57 3.29 13.95 10.68
CA ARG A 57 2.49 14.57 11.74
C ARG A 57 1.88 13.54 12.69
N GLU A 58 1.35 12.44 12.15
CA GLU A 58 0.78 11.34 12.93
C GLU A 58 1.82 10.67 13.83
N ARG A 59 3.10 10.65 13.40
CA ARG A 59 4.23 10.16 14.21
C ARG A 59 4.86 11.20 15.10
N GLU A 60 4.32 12.42 15.11
CA GLU A 60 4.78 13.52 15.96
C GLU A 60 6.26 13.87 15.78
N TYR A 61 6.81 13.72 14.57
CA TYR A 61 8.17 14.21 14.29
C TYR A 61 8.17 15.75 14.32
N ARG A 62 9.02 16.33 15.18
CA ARG A 62 9.13 17.78 15.38
C ARG A 62 10.48 18.32 14.93
N ALA A 63 10.53 19.62 14.68
CA ALA A 63 11.79 20.31 14.43
C ALA A 63 12.69 20.19 15.68
N GLY A 64 13.93 19.71 15.49
CA GLY A 64 14.90 19.48 16.55
C GLY A 64 15.00 18.04 17.07
N ASP A 65 14.11 17.14 16.63
CA ASP A 65 14.18 15.73 17.04
C ASP A 65 15.37 15.02 16.40
N GLN A 66 16.17 14.32 17.22
CA GLN A 66 17.22 13.45 16.73
C GLN A 66 16.62 12.08 16.35
N VAL A 67 16.44 11.84 15.07
CA VAL A 67 15.93 10.57 14.53
C VAL A 67 17.05 9.77 13.86
N ARG A 68 17.11 8.46 14.14
CA ARG A 68 17.97 7.55 13.40
C ARG A 68 17.24 7.09 12.14
N CYS A 69 17.69 7.54 10.98
CA CYS A 69 17.12 7.15 9.70
C CYS A 69 17.96 6.04 9.05
N GLU A 70 17.31 4.95 8.65
CA GLU A 70 17.89 3.98 7.72
C GLU A 70 17.40 4.33 6.30
N ILE A 71 18.27 4.95 5.50
CA ILE A 71 17.91 5.41 4.16
C ILE A 71 18.03 4.24 3.19
N LYS A 72 16.89 3.78 2.68
CA LYS A 72 16.82 2.84 1.56
C LYS A 72 16.26 3.55 0.35
N LYS A 73 16.88 3.34 -0.82
CA LYS A 73 16.36 3.88 -2.07
C LYS A 73 15.03 3.18 -2.38
N ALA A 74 13.95 3.96 -2.42
CA ALA A 74 12.66 3.47 -2.89
C ALA A 74 12.85 2.88 -4.29
N ARG A 75 12.35 1.66 -4.49
CA ARG A 75 12.32 1.05 -5.82
C ARG A 75 11.25 1.74 -6.68
N ASN A 76 11.38 1.60 -7.99
CA ASN A 76 10.73 2.40 -9.04
C ASN A 76 9.27 2.86 -8.73
N VAL A 77 9.11 4.11 -8.30
CA VAL A 77 7.80 4.74 -7.98
C VAL A 77 6.87 4.83 -9.18
N LYS A 78 7.39 4.75 -10.42
CA LYS A 78 6.59 4.81 -11.64
C LYS A 78 5.56 3.67 -11.71
N PHE A 79 5.93 2.49 -11.24
CA PHE A 79 5.04 1.32 -11.21
C PHE A 79 3.82 1.53 -10.30
N HIS A 80 4.01 2.19 -9.15
CA HIS A 80 2.91 2.55 -8.26
C HIS A 80 1.94 3.51 -8.94
N ARG A 81 2.46 4.54 -9.63
CA ARG A 81 1.63 5.48 -10.40
C ARG A 81 0.84 4.77 -11.50
N LEU A 82 1.48 3.83 -12.20
CA LEU A 82 0.87 3.03 -13.25
C LEU A 82 -0.29 2.17 -12.76
N VAL A 83 -0.10 1.42 -11.67
CA VAL A 83 -1.18 0.59 -11.09
C VAL A 83 -2.34 1.44 -10.59
N HIS A 84 -2.05 2.59 -9.98
CA HIS A 84 -3.11 3.51 -9.56
C HIS A 84 -3.87 4.12 -10.75
N ALA A 85 -3.20 4.43 -11.85
CA ALA A 85 -3.85 4.89 -13.07
C ALA A 85 -4.77 3.82 -13.66
N LEU A 86 -4.26 2.57 -13.77
CA LEU A 86 -5.06 1.43 -14.18
C LEU A 86 -6.29 1.23 -13.30
N GLY A 87 -6.12 1.31 -11.98
CA GLY A 87 -7.22 1.17 -11.02
C GLY A 87 -8.33 2.21 -11.21
N ARG A 88 -7.96 3.48 -11.47
CA ARG A 88 -8.94 4.54 -11.76
C ARG A 88 -9.66 4.28 -13.07
N MET A 89 -8.91 3.97 -14.13
CA MET A 89 -9.47 3.68 -15.45
C MET A 89 -10.48 2.52 -15.38
N VAL A 90 -10.11 1.41 -14.75
CA VAL A 90 -11.01 0.26 -14.58
C VAL A 90 -12.24 0.64 -13.75
N SER A 91 -12.10 1.44 -12.69
CA SER A 91 -13.25 1.88 -11.90
C SER A 91 -14.20 2.80 -12.68
N GLU A 92 -13.71 3.54 -13.67
CA GLU A 92 -14.54 4.45 -14.48
C GLU A 92 -15.20 3.72 -15.67
N GLN A 93 -14.49 2.76 -16.27
CA GLN A 93 -14.92 2.11 -17.51
C GLN A 93 -15.62 0.77 -17.32
N VAL A 94 -15.40 0.08 -16.19
CA VAL A 94 -15.99 -1.24 -15.93
C VAL A 94 -17.04 -1.14 -14.84
N GLU A 95 -18.29 -1.43 -15.20
CA GLU A 95 -19.46 -1.26 -14.32
C GLU A 95 -19.32 -2.01 -12.98
N LYS A 96 -18.70 -3.20 -12.98
CA LYS A 96 -18.41 -3.98 -11.76
C LYS A 96 -17.60 -3.21 -10.71
N PHE A 97 -16.74 -2.29 -11.14
CA PHE A 97 -15.82 -1.54 -10.28
C PHE A 97 -16.21 -0.07 -10.12
N HIS A 98 -17.40 0.31 -10.61
CA HIS A 98 -17.84 1.71 -10.58
C HIS A 98 -17.97 2.25 -9.16
N GLY A 99 -17.40 3.44 -8.92
CA GLY A 99 -17.41 4.13 -7.63
C GLY A 99 -16.43 3.58 -6.59
N LEU A 100 -15.57 2.62 -6.93
CA LEU A 100 -14.51 2.14 -6.05
C LEU A 100 -13.24 2.98 -6.18
N ASP A 101 -12.49 3.10 -5.08
CA ASP A 101 -11.16 3.71 -5.13
C ASP A 101 -10.17 2.81 -5.90
N ALA A 102 -9.15 3.43 -6.51
CA ALA A 102 -8.17 2.72 -7.34
C ALA A 102 -7.48 1.55 -6.63
N HIS A 103 -7.18 1.68 -5.33
CA HIS A 103 -6.51 0.64 -4.57
C HIS A 103 -7.45 -0.55 -4.29
N THR A 104 -8.71 -0.29 -3.97
CA THR A 104 -9.75 -1.32 -3.77
C THR A 104 -10.07 -2.01 -5.10
N THR A 105 -10.15 -1.27 -6.20
CA THR A 105 -10.35 -1.81 -7.54
C THR A 105 -9.24 -2.77 -7.92
N ILE A 106 -7.97 -2.37 -7.76
CA ILE A 106 -6.83 -3.22 -8.08
C ILE A 106 -6.81 -4.48 -7.22
N LYS A 107 -7.08 -4.40 -5.91
CA LYS A 107 -7.14 -5.59 -5.06
C LYS A 107 -8.23 -6.58 -5.46
N LYS A 108 -9.41 -6.08 -5.85
CA LYS A 108 -10.49 -6.94 -6.35
C LYS A 108 -10.12 -7.55 -7.70
N LEU A 109 -9.51 -6.76 -8.59
CA LEU A 109 -9.06 -7.23 -9.89
C LEU A 109 -7.96 -8.29 -9.76
N GLN A 110 -7.04 -8.14 -8.80
CA GLN A 110 -6.02 -9.13 -8.46
C GLN A 110 -6.62 -10.47 -8.02
N LEU A 111 -7.68 -10.43 -7.20
CA LEU A 111 -8.44 -11.61 -6.81
C LEU A 111 -9.17 -12.24 -8.00
N ASP A 112 -9.88 -11.44 -8.79
CA ASP A 112 -10.63 -11.91 -9.96
C ASP A 112 -9.71 -12.58 -11.00
N ALA A 113 -8.52 -12.02 -11.20
CA ALA A 113 -7.49 -12.54 -12.10
C ALA A 113 -6.68 -13.68 -11.48
N SER A 114 -6.73 -13.88 -10.16
CA SER A 114 -5.90 -14.83 -9.42
C SER A 114 -4.38 -14.63 -9.63
N VAL A 115 -3.95 -13.39 -9.85
CA VAL A 115 -2.56 -13.03 -10.14
C VAL A 115 -1.89 -12.51 -8.88
N CYS A 116 -0.65 -12.94 -8.60
CA CYS A 116 0.10 -12.56 -7.38
C CYS A 116 -0.75 -12.74 -6.11
N CYS A 117 -1.43 -13.88 -5.99
CA CYS A 117 -2.21 -14.26 -4.83
C CYS A 117 -1.57 -15.46 -4.13
N THR A 118 -1.58 -15.44 -2.80
CA THR A 118 -1.29 -16.62 -1.99
C THR A 118 -2.59 -17.30 -1.56
N TYR A 119 -2.48 -18.55 -1.14
CA TYR A 119 -3.59 -19.30 -0.59
C TYR A 119 -3.28 -19.68 0.85
N GLU A 120 -4.17 -19.32 1.76
CA GLU A 120 -4.12 -19.74 3.15
C GLU A 120 -5.25 -20.73 3.42
N ALA A 121 -4.90 -21.85 4.06
CA ALA A 121 -5.87 -22.83 4.49
C ALA A 121 -6.34 -22.50 5.91
N PHE A 122 -7.66 -22.44 6.09
CA PHE A 122 -8.30 -22.26 7.38
C PHE A 122 -9.10 -23.51 7.70
N ASP A 123 -8.84 -24.12 8.85
CA ASP A 123 -9.70 -25.16 9.40
C ASP A 123 -10.78 -24.47 10.25
N ILE A 124 -12.01 -24.46 9.73
CA ILE A 124 -13.16 -23.89 10.42
C ILE A 124 -13.92 -25.04 11.07
N PRO A 125 -14.16 -25.00 12.40
CA PRO A 125 -15.02 -25.98 13.06
C PRO A 125 -16.37 -26.10 12.34
N ASP A 126 -16.85 -27.32 12.15
CA ASP A 126 -18.11 -27.69 11.49
C ASP A 126 -18.20 -27.48 9.96
N LEU A 127 -17.29 -26.73 9.34
CA LEU A 127 -17.26 -26.51 7.89
C LEU A 127 -16.10 -27.21 7.17
N GLY A 128 -15.07 -27.62 7.92
CA GLY A 128 -13.89 -28.28 7.39
C GLY A 128 -12.82 -27.30 6.89
N ARG A 129 -11.92 -27.79 6.03
CA ARG A 129 -10.77 -27.02 5.53
C ARG A 129 -11.18 -26.13 4.35
N VAL A 130 -11.11 -24.82 4.54
CA VAL A 130 -11.43 -23.82 3.52
C VAL A 130 -10.15 -23.15 3.03
N MET A 131 -9.99 -23.06 1.71
CA MET A 131 -8.89 -22.33 1.09
C MET A 131 -9.33 -20.90 0.79
N ARG A 132 -8.63 -19.91 1.36
CA ARG A 132 -8.86 -18.50 1.06
C ARG A 132 -7.71 -17.98 0.21
N GLN A 133 -8.07 -17.35 -0.91
CA GLN A 133 -7.14 -16.57 -1.70
C GLN A 133 -6.91 -15.20 -1.07
N ILE A 134 -5.65 -14.80 -0.96
CA ILE A 134 -5.24 -13.51 -0.40
C ILE A 134 -4.32 -12.81 -1.43
N PRO A 135 -4.67 -11.60 -1.87
CA PRO A 135 -3.81 -10.86 -2.78
C PRO A 135 -2.54 -10.44 -2.05
N GLU A 136 -1.38 -10.71 -2.65
CA GLU A 136 -0.10 -10.23 -2.14
C GLU A 136 -0.07 -8.71 -2.21
N SER A 137 0.59 -8.09 -1.22
CA SER A 137 0.79 -6.64 -1.23
C SER A 137 1.75 -6.28 -2.36
N ILE A 138 1.27 -5.51 -3.33
CA ILE A 138 2.06 -4.93 -4.42
C ILE A 138 2.86 -3.72 -3.90
N SER A 139 3.35 -3.79 -2.66
CA SER A 139 4.12 -2.73 -2.05
C SER A 139 5.45 -2.59 -2.78
N PHE A 140 5.68 -1.40 -3.33
CA PHE A 140 6.82 -1.11 -4.20
C PHE A 140 8.18 -1.26 -3.51
N ASP A 141 8.23 -1.19 -2.18
CA ASP A 141 9.46 -1.38 -1.43
C ASP A 141 9.93 -2.84 -1.36
N TYR A 142 9.01 -3.79 -1.53
CA TYR A 142 9.28 -5.22 -1.33
C TYR A 142 9.20 -6.04 -2.61
N MET A 143 8.62 -5.50 -3.69
CA MET A 143 8.45 -6.22 -4.95
C MET A 143 9.61 -5.98 -5.93
N THR A 144 9.98 -7.00 -6.70
CA THR A 144 10.95 -6.86 -7.80
C THR A 144 10.27 -6.42 -9.09
N GLU A 145 11.04 -5.93 -10.05
CA GLU A 145 10.49 -5.49 -11.34
C GLU A 145 9.93 -6.67 -12.15
N GLU A 146 10.54 -7.84 -12.07
CA GLU A 146 10.07 -9.06 -12.73
C GLU A 146 8.68 -9.45 -12.21
N ARG A 147 8.51 -9.43 -10.88
CA ARG A 147 7.22 -9.72 -10.25
C ARG A 147 6.17 -8.68 -10.59
N PHE A 148 6.56 -7.41 -10.76
CA PHE A 148 5.66 -6.38 -11.25
C PHE A 148 5.18 -6.66 -12.67
N ARG A 149 6.09 -7.06 -13.58
CA ARG A 149 5.73 -7.37 -14.97
C ARG A 149 4.80 -8.57 -15.06
N GLU A 150 5.02 -9.60 -14.24
CA GLU A 150 4.10 -10.73 -14.11
C GLU A 150 2.70 -10.28 -13.67
N PHE A 151 2.65 -9.44 -12.63
CA PHE A 151 1.41 -8.84 -12.14
C PHE A 151 0.69 -8.08 -13.25
N TRP A 152 1.39 -7.15 -13.90
CA TRP A 152 0.84 -6.29 -14.95
C TRP A 152 0.26 -7.09 -16.10
N ARG A 153 1.05 -8.02 -16.64
CA ARG A 153 0.65 -8.88 -17.75
C ARG A 153 -0.59 -9.71 -17.41
N GLY A 154 -0.61 -10.34 -16.24
CA GLY A 154 -1.74 -11.16 -15.81
C GLY A 154 -3.03 -10.35 -15.66
N ILE A 155 -2.93 -9.11 -15.16
CA ILE A 155 -4.08 -8.21 -15.05
C ILE A 155 -4.56 -7.76 -16.42
N CYS A 156 -3.66 -7.33 -17.32
CA CYS A 156 -4.04 -6.93 -18.68
C CYS A 156 -4.72 -8.07 -19.43
N GLN A 157 -4.19 -9.29 -19.35
CA GLN A 157 -4.83 -10.47 -19.96
C GLN A 157 -6.24 -10.70 -19.44
N HIS A 158 -6.43 -10.64 -18.12
CA HIS A 158 -7.76 -10.79 -17.52
C HIS A 158 -8.74 -9.70 -17.98
N LEU A 159 -8.27 -8.45 -18.09
CA LEU A 159 -9.08 -7.32 -18.57
C LEU A 159 -9.49 -7.52 -20.03
N ILE A 160 -8.56 -7.94 -20.90
CA ILE A 160 -8.83 -8.23 -22.31
C ILE A 160 -9.85 -9.37 -22.44
N GLU A 161 -9.67 -10.46 -21.70
CA GLU A 161 -10.55 -11.63 -21.80
C GLU A 161 -11.98 -11.35 -21.30
N LYS A 162 -12.14 -10.57 -20.23
CA LYS A 162 -13.45 -10.40 -19.57
C LYS A 162 -14.19 -9.12 -19.89
N TYR A 163 -13.49 -8.01 -20.06
CA TYR A 163 -14.12 -6.69 -20.13
C TYR A 163 -13.86 -5.99 -21.46
N TRP A 164 -12.70 -6.25 -22.07
CA TRP A 164 -12.22 -5.53 -23.25
C TRP A 164 -11.75 -6.47 -24.36
N PRO A 165 -12.63 -7.38 -24.85
CA PRO A 165 -12.25 -8.31 -25.91
C PRO A 165 -11.89 -7.53 -27.18
N GLY A 166 -10.66 -7.71 -27.66
CA GLY A 166 -10.14 -7.05 -28.86
C GLY A 166 -9.18 -5.88 -28.61
N LEU A 167 -8.96 -5.49 -27.35
CA LEU A 167 -7.87 -4.58 -26.98
C LEU A 167 -6.57 -5.38 -26.76
N THR A 168 -5.42 -4.77 -27.05
CA THR A 168 -4.09 -5.35 -26.78
C THR A 168 -3.52 -4.79 -25.47
N GLU A 169 -2.48 -5.44 -24.93
CA GLU A 169 -1.79 -4.97 -23.71
C GLU A 169 -1.26 -3.53 -23.91
N GLU A 170 -0.74 -3.21 -25.11
CA GLU A 170 -0.25 -1.88 -25.48
C GLU A 170 -1.37 -0.84 -25.54
N ALA A 171 -2.55 -1.22 -26.02
CA ALA A 171 -3.70 -0.33 -26.05
C ALA A 171 -4.17 0.01 -24.62
N ILE A 172 -4.12 -0.97 -23.71
CA ILE A 172 -4.42 -0.74 -22.28
C ILE A 172 -3.39 0.23 -21.67
N GLU A 173 -2.10 0.04 -21.95
CA GLU A 173 -1.05 0.97 -21.51
C GLU A 173 -1.32 2.40 -22.01
N GLN A 174 -1.66 2.57 -23.29
CA GLN A 174 -2.01 3.88 -23.86
C GLN A 174 -3.23 4.50 -23.18
N MET A 175 -4.26 3.71 -22.86
CA MET A 175 -5.47 4.19 -22.18
C MET A 175 -5.22 4.62 -20.73
N THR A 176 -4.24 4.01 -20.05
CA THR A 176 -3.87 4.47 -18.70
C THR A 176 -3.20 5.86 -18.68
N GLY A 177 -2.91 6.44 -19.86
CA GLY A 177 -2.40 7.80 -20.01
C GLY A 177 -0.98 8.00 -19.47
N LEU A 178 -0.30 6.92 -19.08
CA LEU A 178 1.09 6.93 -18.67
C LEU A 178 1.93 6.42 -19.84
N MET A 179 2.40 7.35 -20.68
CA MET A 179 3.54 7.05 -21.53
C MET A 179 4.72 6.59 -20.65
N PRO A 180 5.58 5.66 -21.11
CA PRO A 180 6.88 5.42 -20.50
C PRO A 180 7.75 6.69 -20.64
N GLY A 181 7.61 7.61 -19.69
CA GLY A 181 8.37 8.86 -19.62
C GLY A 181 7.60 10.08 -20.12
N GLU A 182 7.01 10.85 -19.20
CA GLU A 182 6.70 12.29 -19.26
C GLU A 182 5.85 12.62 -18.01
N ARG A 183 6.11 13.57 -17.10
CA ARG A 183 7.13 14.62 -16.86
C ARG A 183 7.24 14.73 -15.33
N GLU A 184 8.43 14.76 -14.71
CA GLU A 184 9.14 15.99 -14.34
C GLU A 184 8.22 17.20 -14.13
N GLN A 185 7.71 17.37 -12.91
CA GLN A 185 7.66 18.63 -12.16
C GLN A 185 7.86 18.33 -10.68
#